data_AF-A0A960KH83-F1
#
_entry.id   AF-A0A960KH83-F1
#
_cell.length_a   1.000
_cell.length_b   1.000
_cell.length_c   1.000
_cell.angle_alpha   90.00
_cell.angle_beta   90.00
_cell.angle_gamma   90.00
#
_symmetry.space_group_name_H-M   'P 1'
#
loop_
_entity.id
_entity.type
_entity.pdbx_description
1 polymer ?
#
loop_
_entity_poly.entity_id
_entity_poly.type
_entity_poly.pdbx_seq_one_letter_code
_entity_poly.pdbx_strand_id
1 'polypeptide(L)'
;MSNPALVNLLTLFEGDQDEIWVGLDSIIMAINQSVEAQLNAIIHHPRFKALESTWVGLAMLVDDIGDLPLVKLEMLNLSKRDLQDDFEEYFDLSDSGLFFHLYKTEYDQAGGEPYASVLLQYEFANTAPDLNLLKMISKVAASCHCPAVANATPGLFNVKDYQSVEEIEDFDLLFEGREFIKWRQLRQAEDARYLALILPKVLARRPYTDYIFQSFRFNETVAQLSDTNWTYATYMFGMILGRSFSKYGWCVHIRGPRTGGLIPHIEPLPIGCKGLEVNRYPLEIVFSDYQEHKLSDQGFVVLNYFKETNRPCVFSAPTIQSYLRDRSRVFNSNDRLAASLPYIYLVSRIAHYQKVIQRENVGTVKEAKTLELELANWLKKLVTSMPDPNMDIRSRFPLRGGMVSVKEDASNPGFFDLHLILQPHLQLEGVNAELTLISKLPRSKE
;
A
#
# COMPACT_ATOMS: atom_id res chain seq x y z
N MET A 1 11.28 27.15 38.73
CA MET A 1 12.27 28.24 38.68
C MET A 1 11.58 29.43 38.05
N SER A 2 11.27 30.46 38.83
CA SER A 2 10.69 31.71 38.34
C SER A 2 11.69 32.39 37.41
N ASN A 3 11.31 32.57 36.14
CA ASN A 3 12.15 33.21 35.13
C ASN A 3 12.49 34.64 35.61
N PRO A 4 13.76 35.03 35.79
CA PRO A 4 14.12 36.35 36.33
C PRO A 4 13.59 37.52 35.50
N ALA A 5 13.26 37.29 34.22
CA ALA A 5 12.57 38.26 33.38
C ALA A 5 11.14 38.60 33.87
N LEU A 6 10.41 37.63 34.44
CA LEU A 6 9.05 37.83 34.96
C LEU A 6 9.03 38.64 36.27
N VAL A 7 10.10 38.58 37.05
CA VAL A 7 10.20 39.29 38.35
C VAL A 7 10.53 40.78 38.15
N ASN A 8 11.35 41.12 37.15
CA ASN A 8 11.68 42.51 36.82
C ASN A 8 10.54 43.30 36.14
N LEU A 9 9.53 42.63 35.59
CA LEU A 9 8.38 43.27 34.95
C LEU A 9 7.33 43.77 35.96
N LEU A 10 7.23 43.15 37.14
CA LEU A 10 6.30 43.57 38.19
C LEU A 10 6.70 44.89 38.88
N THR A 11 7.96 45.29 38.77
CA THR A 11 8.47 46.56 39.31
C THR A 11 8.25 47.76 38.38
N LEU A 12 7.69 47.56 37.18
CA LEU A 12 7.42 48.61 36.17
C LEU A 12 6.00 49.20 36.24
N PHE A 13 5.13 48.71 37.12
CA PHE A 13 3.72 49.12 37.17
C PHE A 13 3.45 50.48 37.90
N GLU A 14 4.44 51.37 38.03
CA GLU A 14 4.25 52.75 38.53
C GLU A 14 4.18 53.81 37.40
N GLY A 15 4.21 53.39 36.12
CA GLY A 15 4.19 54.25 34.93
C GLY A 15 2.83 54.46 34.25
N ASP A 16 2.83 55.31 33.23
CA ASP A 16 1.68 55.77 32.42
C ASP A 16 0.85 54.60 31.85
N GLN A 17 -0.45 54.78 31.59
CA GLN A 17 -1.35 53.67 31.19
C GLN A 17 -0.83 52.87 30.00
N ASP A 18 -0.15 53.53 29.05
CA ASP A 18 0.43 52.90 27.86
C ASP A 18 1.63 51.99 28.18
N GLU A 19 2.44 52.30 29.19
CA GLU A 19 3.57 51.46 29.61
C GLU A 19 3.09 50.16 30.28
N ILE A 20 1.96 50.23 30.99
CA ILE A 20 1.31 49.07 31.61
C ILE A 20 0.79 48.11 30.54
N TRP A 21 0.18 48.62 29.46
CA TRP A 21 -0.30 47.80 28.34
C TRP A 21 0.85 47.11 27.60
N VAL A 22 1.95 47.82 27.33
CA VAL A 22 3.15 47.24 26.70
C VAL A 22 3.78 46.15 27.60
N GLY A 23 3.82 46.39 28.91
CA GLY A 23 4.29 45.40 29.89
C GLY A 23 3.43 44.13 29.90
N LEU A 24 2.11 44.27 29.92
CA LEU A 24 1.15 43.17 29.83
C LEU A 24 1.29 42.38 28.52
N ASP A 25 1.41 43.06 27.38
CA ASP A 25 1.61 42.41 26.07
C ASP A 25 2.92 41.61 26.04
N SER A 26 3.99 42.12 26.66
CA SER A 26 5.27 41.40 26.76
C SER A 26 5.15 40.12 27.60
N ILE A 27 4.37 40.15 28.69
CA ILE A 27 4.12 38.98 29.55
C ILE A 27 3.27 37.96 28.80
N ILE A 28 2.22 38.41 28.11
CA ILE A 28 1.37 37.54 27.28
C ILE A 28 2.22 36.88 26.18
N MET A 29 3.11 37.63 25.53
CA MET A 29 4.02 37.09 24.52
C MET A 29 4.96 36.04 25.11
N ALA A 30 5.54 36.28 26.30
CA ALA A 30 6.42 35.32 26.96
C ALA A 30 5.69 34.03 27.39
N ILE A 31 4.44 34.15 27.86
CA ILE A 31 3.57 33.01 28.16
C ILE A 31 3.28 32.24 26.88
N ASN A 32 2.86 32.92 25.81
CA ASN A 32 2.56 32.29 24.52
C ASN A 32 3.77 31.53 23.99
N GLN A 33 4.96 32.11 24.05
CA GLN A 33 6.19 31.45 23.62
C GLN A 33 6.51 30.21 24.46
N SER A 34 6.25 30.26 25.78
CA SER A 34 6.45 29.11 26.66
C SER A 34 5.45 27.98 26.37
N VAL A 35 4.19 28.32 26.11
CA VAL A 35 3.13 27.37 25.72
C VAL A 35 3.44 26.76 24.35
N GLU A 36 3.84 27.57 23.38
CA GLU A 36 4.22 27.13 22.04
C GLU A 36 5.41 26.15 22.07
N ALA A 37 6.43 26.44 22.87
CA ALA A 37 7.57 25.54 23.05
C ALA A 37 7.15 24.20 23.68
N GLN A 38 6.26 24.24 24.68
CA GLN A 38 5.77 23.03 25.33
C GLN A 38 4.87 22.20 24.40
N LEU A 39 4.00 22.84 23.62
CA LEU A 39 3.15 22.16 22.63
C LEU A 39 3.97 21.52 21.52
N ASN A 40 4.97 22.23 20.99
CA ASN A 40 5.90 21.66 20.01
C ASN A 40 6.61 20.42 20.60
N ALA A 41 7.08 20.47 21.85
CA ALA A 41 7.69 19.32 22.50
C ALA A 41 6.74 18.10 22.65
N ILE A 42 5.44 18.35 22.90
CA ILE A 42 4.43 17.28 23.00
C ILE A 42 4.11 16.69 21.62
N ILE A 43 3.82 17.55 20.63
CA ILE A 43 3.47 17.12 19.26
C ILE A 43 4.66 16.41 18.60
N HIS A 44 5.88 16.86 18.89
CA HIS A 44 7.08 16.24 18.32
C HIS A 44 7.55 14.99 19.07
N HIS A 45 6.93 14.66 20.21
CA HIS A 45 7.30 13.47 20.97
C HIS A 45 7.02 12.19 20.15
N PRO A 46 7.96 11.22 20.05
CA PRO A 46 7.81 10.05 19.18
C PRO A 46 6.54 9.23 19.42
N ARG A 47 6.11 9.10 20.68
CA ARG A 47 4.86 8.40 21.03
C ARG A 47 3.61 9.11 20.51
N PHE A 48 3.60 10.45 20.56
CA PHE A 48 2.48 11.23 20.06
C PHE A 48 2.41 11.14 18.54
N LYS A 49 3.55 11.30 17.86
CA LYS A 49 3.65 11.12 16.40
C LYS A 49 3.19 9.74 15.95
N ALA A 50 3.59 8.67 16.64
CA ALA A 50 3.17 7.32 16.29
C ALA A 50 1.65 7.13 16.42
N LEU A 51 1.04 7.70 17.46
CA LEU A 51 -0.40 7.69 17.64
C LEU A 51 -1.11 8.53 16.56
N GLU A 52 -0.64 9.76 16.36
CA GLU A 52 -1.19 10.70 15.40
C GLU A 52 -1.09 10.17 13.96
N SER A 53 0.06 9.66 13.54
CA SER A 53 0.26 9.10 12.20
C SER A 53 -0.66 7.91 11.91
N THR A 54 -0.92 7.10 12.95
CA THR A 54 -1.82 5.95 12.89
C THR A 54 -3.25 6.40 12.65
N TRP A 55 -3.78 7.24 13.54
CA TRP A 55 -5.19 7.62 13.52
C TRP A 55 -5.52 8.61 12.41
N VAL A 56 -4.61 9.53 12.08
CA VAL A 56 -4.81 10.45 10.94
C VAL A 56 -4.78 9.67 9.63
N GLY A 57 -3.85 8.72 9.45
CA GLY A 57 -3.82 7.89 8.25
C GLY A 57 -5.07 7.03 8.08
N LEU A 58 -5.53 6.44 9.18
CA LEU A 58 -6.79 5.70 9.22
C LEU A 58 -8.01 6.59 8.93
N ALA A 59 -8.05 7.80 9.51
CA ALA A 59 -9.11 8.76 9.25
C ALA A 59 -9.15 9.15 7.76
N MET A 60 -7.99 9.43 7.16
CA MET A 60 -7.90 9.68 5.71
C MET A 60 -8.48 8.51 4.91
N LEU A 61 -8.14 7.26 5.28
CA LEU A 61 -8.69 6.08 4.61
C LEU A 61 -10.22 6.04 4.76
N VAL A 62 -10.74 6.15 5.98
CA VAL A 62 -12.18 6.09 6.29
C VAL A 62 -12.95 7.21 5.59
N ASP A 63 -12.43 8.43 5.57
CA ASP A 63 -13.06 9.56 4.89
C ASP A 63 -13.22 9.34 3.38
N ASP A 64 -12.32 8.56 2.78
CA ASP A 64 -12.37 8.28 1.34
C ASP A 64 -13.21 7.03 0.99
N ILE A 65 -13.11 5.96 1.79
CA ILE A 65 -13.77 4.69 1.49
C ILE A 65 -15.08 4.47 2.23
N GLY A 66 -15.36 5.22 3.30
CA GLY A 66 -16.45 4.97 4.24
C GLY A 66 -17.83 5.02 3.59
N ASP A 67 -18.01 5.89 2.60
CA ASP A 67 -19.27 6.05 1.87
C ASP A 67 -19.36 5.18 0.60
N LEU A 68 -18.31 4.41 0.28
CA LEU A 68 -18.30 3.61 -0.94
C LEU A 68 -19.24 2.40 -0.81
N PRO A 69 -20.12 2.16 -1.79
CA PRO A 69 -21.01 1.01 -1.75
C PRO A 69 -20.21 -0.30 -1.82
N LEU A 70 -20.66 -1.30 -1.05
CA LEU A 70 -20.11 -2.67 -1.03
C LEU A 70 -18.66 -2.77 -0.54
N VAL A 71 -18.11 -1.69 0.04
CA VAL A 71 -16.80 -1.71 0.70
C VAL A 71 -17.02 -1.76 2.22
N LYS A 72 -16.35 -2.69 2.90
CA LYS A 72 -16.33 -2.79 4.36
C LYS A 72 -14.89 -2.67 4.83
N LEU A 73 -14.68 -1.91 5.90
CA LEU A 73 -13.41 -1.80 6.58
C LEU A 73 -13.56 -2.37 7.99
N GLU A 74 -12.75 -3.36 8.32
CA GLU A 74 -12.67 -3.92 9.65
C GLU A 74 -11.30 -3.66 10.23
N MET A 75 -11.26 -3.36 11.53
CA MET A 75 -10.03 -3.00 12.23
C MET A 75 -9.72 -4.03 13.30
N LEU A 76 -8.50 -4.57 13.24
CA LEU A 76 -7.94 -5.41 14.27
C LEU A 76 -6.77 -4.67 14.91
N ASN A 77 -6.92 -4.26 16.17
CA ASN A 77 -5.83 -3.66 16.92
C ASN A 77 -4.88 -4.76 17.42
N LEU A 78 -3.70 -4.82 16.82
CA LEU A 78 -2.67 -5.79 17.16
C LEU A 78 -1.31 -5.12 17.08
N SER A 79 -0.44 -5.34 18.08
CA SER A 79 0.94 -4.86 17.97
C SER A 79 1.77 -5.83 17.12
N LYS A 80 2.81 -5.30 16.45
CA LYS A 80 3.73 -6.14 15.66
C LYS A 80 4.38 -7.24 16.51
N ARG A 81 4.62 -6.96 17.79
CA ARG A 81 5.22 -7.91 18.73
C ARG A 81 4.24 -9.02 19.09
N ASP A 82 3.00 -8.68 19.41
CA ASP A 82 1.98 -9.69 19.73
C ASP A 82 1.74 -10.63 18.55
N LEU A 83 1.80 -10.10 17.32
CA LEU A 83 1.72 -10.92 16.10
C LEU A 83 2.94 -11.84 15.93
N GLN A 84 4.13 -11.41 16.33
CA GLN A 84 5.33 -12.26 16.32
C GLN A 84 5.22 -13.36 17.36
N ASP A 85 4.83 -13.00 18.59
CA ASP A 85 4.68 -13.92 19.70
C ASP A 85 3.59 -14.99 19.37
N ASP A 86 2.48 -14.61 18.73
CA ASP A 86 1.44 -15.54 18.24
C ASP A 86 2.00 -16.56 17.24
N PHE A 87 2.79 -16.13 16.24
CA PHE A 87 3.39 -17.07 15.30
C PHE A 87 4.52 -17.92 15.88
N GLU A 88 5.13 -17.51 16.99
CA GLU A 88 6.16 -18.29 17.69
C GLU A 88 5.55 -19.31 18.67
N GLU A 89 4.35 -19.03 19.20
CA GLU A 89 3.64 -19.91 20.13
C GLU A 89 3.08 -21.17 19.44
N TYR A 90 2.52 -21.02 18.23
CA TYR A 90 1.89 -22.13 17.52
C TYR A 90 2.85 -22.82 16.53
N PHE A 91 2.87 -24.15 16.55
CA PHE A 91 3.64 -24.95 15.58
C PHE A 91 3.01 -24.93 14.18
N ASP A 92 1.68 -25.03 14.12
CA ASP A 92 0.90 -25.01 12.89
C ASP A 92 0.25 -23.65 12.65
N LEU A 93 0.41 -23.13 11.42
CA LEU A 93 -0.16 -21.85 11.01
C LEU A 93 -1.69 -21.80 11.11
N SER A 94 -2.36 -22.94 11.01
CA SER A 94 -3.82 -23.05 11.11
C SER A 94 -4.35 -22.66 12.49
N ASP A 95 -3.52 -22.70 13.52
CA ASP A 95 -3.91 -22.40 14.90
C ASP A 95 -3.53 -20.98 15.33
N SER A 96 -2.78 -20.25 14.50
CA SER A 96 -2.48 -18.83 14.73
C SER A 96 -3.73 -17.96 14.80
N GLY A 97 -3.69 -16.90 15.62
CA GLY A 97 -4.79 -15.97 15.79
C GLY A 97 -5.12 -15.22 14.49
N LEU A 98 -4.11 -14.84 13.71
CA LEU A 98 -4.35 -14.18 12.42
C LEU A 98 -5.07 -15.11 11.43
N PHE A 99 -4.70 -16.39 11.39
CA PHE A 99 -5.38 -17.37 10.55
C PHE A 99 -6.82 -17.61 11.02
N PHE A 100 -7.07 -17.59 12.33
CA PHE A 100 -8.42 -17.67 12.86
C PHE A 100 -9.32 -16.54 12.33
N HIS A 101 -8.85 -15.30 12.41
CA HIS A 101 -9.61 -14.12 11.96
C HIS A 101 -9.76 -14.01 10.43
N LEU A 102 -8.76 -14.39 9.65
CA LEU A 102 -8.84 -14.25 8.18
C LEU A 102 -9.47 -15.46 7.50
N TYR A 103 -9.13 -16.66 7.98
CA TYR A 103 -9.55 -17.91 7.35
C TYR A 103 -10.78 -18.50 8.04
N LYS A 104 -10.71 -18.81 9.34
CA LYS A 104 -11.74 -19.63 10.02
C LYS A 104 -13.08 -18.87 10.17
N THR A 105 -13.06 -17.60 10.55
CA THR A 105 -14.28 -16.83 10.81
C THR A 105 -15.03 -16.45 9.54
N GLU A 106 -14.31 -16.12 8.46
CA GLU A 106 -14.91 -15.61 7.22
C GLU A 106 -14.77 -16.57 6.05
N TYR A 107 -13.53 -16.86 5.61
CA TYR A 107 -13.30 -17.65 4.39
C TYR A 107 -13.84 -19.09 4.52
N ASP A 108 -13.65 -19.75 5.65
CA ASP A 108 -14.06 -21.13 5.88
C ASP A 108 -15.49 -21.28 6.42
N GLN A 109 -16.08 -20.18 6.89
CA GLN A 109 -17.44 -20.18 7.43
C GLN A 109 -18.49 -20.12 6.30
N ALA A 110 -19.53 -20.95 6.42
CA ALA A 110 -20.68 -20.88 5.51
C ALA A 110 -21.45 -19.58 5.75
N GLY A 111 -21.60 -18.76 4.69
CA GLY A 111 -22.20 -17.43 4.76
C GLY A 111 -21.25 -16.31 5.21
N GLY A 112 -19.96 -16.60 5.42
CA GLY A 112 -18.95 -15.59 5.69
C GLY A 112 -18.59 -14.76 4.46
N GLU A 113 -17.97 -13.61 4.69
CA GLU A 113 -17.56 -12.66 3.66
C GLU A 113 -16.01 -12.62 3.56
N PRO A 114 -15.41 -13.26 2.54
CA PRO A 114 -13.95 -13.35 2.47
C PRO A 114 -13.30 -11.98 2.28
N TYR A 115 -12.31 -11.67 3.12
CA TYR A 115 -11.54 -10.43 3.02
C TYR A 115 -10.79 -10.34 1.68
N ALA A 116 -10.87 -9.16 1.05
CA ALA A 116 -10.23 -8.91 -0.23
C ALA A 116 -8.73 -8.57 -0.11
N SER A 117 -8.35 -7.83 0.93
CA SER A 117 -6.97 -7.40 1.20
C SER A 117 -6.74 -7.23 2.70
N VAL A 118 -5.50 -7.43 3.15
CA VAL A 118 -5.06 -7.08 4.50
C VAL A 118 -4.10 -5.90 4.42
N LEU A 119 -4.44 -4.83 5.12
CA LEU A 119 -3.61 -3.63 5.24
C LEU A 119 -2.84 -3.70 6.56
N LEU A 120 -1.53 -3.95 6.49
CA LEU A 120 -0.67 -4.06 7.65
C LEU A 120 -0.01 -2.71 7.94
N GLN A 121 -0.40 -2.13 9.06
CA GLN A 121 0.16 -0.88 9.55
C GLN A 121 1.49 -1.09 10.28
N TYR A 122 2.38 -1.87 9.67
CA TYR A 122 3.71 -2.13 10.19
C TYR A 122 4.78 -1.75 9.19
N GLU A 123 5.93 -1.45 9.77
CA GLU A 123 7.17 -1.14 9.09
C GLU A 123 8.10 -2.34 9.18
N PHE A 124 8.61 -2.78 8.04
CA PHE A 124 9.52 -3.92 7.95
C PHE A 124 10.92 -3.46 7.55
N ALA A 125 11.92 -3.95 8.29
CA ALA A 125 13.34 -3.75 8.04
C ALA A 125 14.03 -5.06 7.66
N ASN A 126 15.31 -5.01 7.26
CA ASN A 126 16.10 -6.19 6.93
C ASN A 126 16.61 -6.89 8.21
N THR A 127 15.68 -7.29 9.07
CA THR A 127 15.97 -8.01 10.31
C THR A 127 15.40 -9.42 10.24
N ALA A 128 16.08 -10.38 10.88
CA ALA A 128 15.61 -11.76 10.94
C ALA A 128 14.15 -11.92 11.43
N PRO A 129 13.70 -11.27 12.53
CA PRO A 129 12.31 -11.40 12.99
C PRO A 129 11.31 -10.81 11.99
N ASP A 130 11.64 -9.68 11.36
CA ASP A 130 10.75 -9.04 10.37
C ASP A 130 10.57 -9.88 9.12
N LEU A 131 11.65 -10.44 8.59
CA LEU A 131 11.60 -11.30 7.41
C LEU A 131 10.87 -12.62 7.68
N ASN A 132 11.04 -13.17 8.89
CA ASN A 132 10.29 -14.35 9.32
C ASN A 132 8.79 -14.03 9.46
N LEU A 133 8.45 -12.89 10.05
CA LEU A 133 7.07 -12.43 10.17
C LEU A 133 6.42 -12.25 8.79
N LEU A 134 7.09 -11.57 7.85
CA LEU A 134 6.62 -11.43 6.46
C LEU A 134 6.38 -12.79 5.80
N LYS A 135 7.25 -13.78 6.06
CA LYS A 135 7.09 -15.14 5.54
C LYS A 135 5.86 -15.85 6.13
N MET A 136 5.54 -15.65 7.40
CA MET A 136 4.34 -16.25 8.01
C MET A 136 3.07 -15.57 7.51
N ILE A 137 3.08 -14.23 7.44
CA ILE A 137 1.98 -13.45 6.89
C ILE A 137 1.70 -13.85 5.43
N SER A 138 2.73 -14.03 4.60
CA SER A 138 2.55 -14.41 3.20
C SER A 138 1.88 -15.79 3.05
N LYS A 139 2.18 -16.74 3.94
CA LYS A 139 1.51 -18.05 3.97
C LYS A 139 0.03 -17.95 4.38
N VAL A 140 -0.29 -17.14 5.39
CA VAL A 140 -1.69 -16.90 5.80
C VAL A 140 -2.46 -16.22 4.66
N ALA A 141 -1.86 -15.18 4.07
CA ALA A 141 -2.40 -14.44 2.92
C ALA A 141 -2.64 -15.36 1.71
N ALA A 142 -1.71 -16.27 1.43
CA ALA A 142 -1.85 -17.26 0.36
C ALA A 142 -2.99 -18.25 0.59
N SER A 143 -3.15 -18.70 1.85
CA SER A 143 -4.20 -19.66 2.24
C SER A 143 -5.60 -19.05 2.13
N CYS A 144 -5.75 -17.76 2.44
CA CYS A 144 -7.03 -17.05 2.38
C CYS A 144 -7.31 -16.41 1.00
N HIS A 145 -6.36 -16.51 0.07
CA HIS A 145 -6.34 -15.74 -1.17
C HIS A 145 -6.54 -14.22 -0.92
N CYS A 146 -5.91 -13.68 0.10
CA CYS A 146 -6.07 -12.29 0.52
C CYS A 146 -4.70 -11.60 0.53
N PRO A 147 -4.36 -10.78 -0.49
CA PRO A 147 -3.05 -10.14 -0.55
C PRO A 147 -2.84 -9.17 0.62
N ALA A 148 -1.69 -9.29 1.26
CA ALA A 148 -1.25 -8.46 2.38
C ALA A 148 -0.32 -7.35 1.89
N VAL A 149 -0.59 -6.12 2.32
CA VAL A 149 0.16 -4.91 1.95
C VAL A 149 0.75 -4.29 3.20
N ALA A 150 2.06 -4.08 3.22
CA ALA A 150 2.77 -3.47 4.34
C ALA A 150 3.73 -2.37 3.87
N ASN A 151 4.39 -1.68 4.81
CA ASN A 151 5.36 -0.63 4.49
C ASN A 151 6.79 -1.16 4.62
N ALA A 152 7.62 -0.81 3.64
CA ALA A 152 9.07 -0.96 3.79
C ALA A 152 9.63 0.21 4.62
N THR A 153 10.72 -0.02 5.33
CA THR A 153 11.53 1.04 5.96
C THR A 153 12.82 1.26 5.19
N PRO A 154 13.50 2.41 5.38
CA PRO A 154 14.88 2.57 4.90
C PRO A 154 15.83 1.49 5.45
N GLY A 155 15.54 0.98 6.66
CA GLY A 155 16.27 -0.12 7.27
C GLY A 155 16.16 -1.46 6.52
N LEU A 156 15.22 -1.59 5.56
CA LEU A 156 15.21 -2.71 4.63
C LEU A 156 16.35 -2.64 3.62
N PHE A 157 16.89 -1.45 3.33
CA PHE A 157 18.04 -1.25 2.46
C PHE A 157 19.37 -1.15 3.24
N ASN A 158 19.33 -1.38 4.57
CA ASN A 158 20.41 -1.10 5.52
C ASN A 158 20.82 0.38 5.58
N VAL A 159 19.86 1.28 5.30
CA VAL A 159 20.04 2.73 5.31
C VAL A 159 19.18 3.36 6.42
N LYS A 160 19.59 4.54 6.92
CA LYS A 160 18.88 5.24 8.00
C LYS A 160 17.66 6.02 7.50
N ASP A 161 17.81 6.72 6.38
CA ASP A 161 16.82 7.65 5.84
C ASP A 161 16.51 7.36 4.37
N TYR A 162 15.31 7.72 3.91
CA TYR A 162 14.93 7.56 2.50
C TYR A 162 15.80 8.37 1.54
N GLN A 163 16.38 9.49 1.97
CA GLN A 163 17.30 10.29 1.16
C GLN A 163 18.51 9.48 0.71
N SER A 164 19.08 8.66 1.60
CA SER A 164 20.19 7.78 1.26
C SER A 164 19.75 6.53 0.48
N VAL A 165 18.44 6.28 0.32
CA VAL A 165 17.94 5.27 -0.62
C VAL A 165 18.02 5.80 -2.06
N GLU A 166 17.83 7.10 -2.28
CA GLU A 166 18.04 7.73 -3.59
C GLU A 166 19.52 7.76 -4.00
N GLU A 167 20.45 7.74 -3.04
CA GLU A 167 21.89 7.68 -3.31
C GLU A 167 22.35 6.29 -3.81
N ILE A 168 21.50 5.27 -3.76
CA ILE A 168 21.83 3.92 -4.22
C ILE A 168 21.79 3.86 -5.75
N GLU A 169 22.96 3.66 -6.36
CA GLU A 169 23.08 3.56 -7.83
C GLU A 169 22.50 2.25 -8.38
N ASP A 170 22.78 1.12 -7.70
CA ASP A 170 22.39 -0.21 -8.17
C ASP A 170 21.75 -1.06 -7.06
N PHE A 171 20.42 -1.15 -7.10
CA PHE A 171 19.63 -2.00 -6.21
C PHE A 171 19.87 -3.49 -6.47
N ASP A 172 20.19 -3.90 -7.70
CA ASP A 172 20.42 -5.30 -8.04
C ASP A 172 21.66 -5.81 -7.30
N LEU A 173 22.75 -5.03 -7.34
CA LEU A 173 24.00 -5.34 -6.64
C LEU A 173 23.83 -5.32 -5.11
N LEU A 174 23.06 -4.37 -4.58
CA LEU A 174 22.77 -4.28 -3.14
C LEU A 174 22.16 -5.59 -2.63
N PHE A 175 21.09 -6.07 -3.27
CA PHE A 175 20.37 -7.28 -2.84
C PHE A 175 21.12 -8.59 -3.14
N GLU A 176 22.16 -8.58 -3.96
CA GLU A 176 23.08 -9.71 -4.11
C GLU A 176 24.00 -9.92 -2.91
N GLY A 177 24.15 -8.89 -2.06
CA GLY A 177 24.94 -8.92 -0.83
C GLY A 177 24.58 -10.06 0.12
N ARG A 178 25.54 -10.42 0.99
CA ARG A 178 25.38 -11.51 1.98
C ARG A 178 24.31 -11.19 3.03
N GLU A 179 24.10 -9.91 3.33
CA GLU A 179 23.11 -9.44 4.30
C GLU A 179 21.67 -9.67 3.84
N PHE A 180 21.45 -9.90 2.54
CA PHE A 180 20.14 -10.07 1.92
C PHE A 180 19.81 -11.52 1.55
N ILE A 181 20.53 -12.51 2.09
CA ILE A 181 20.26 -13.93 1.82
C ILE A 181 18.82 -14.31 2.23
N LYS A 182 18.38 -13.89 3.43
CA LYS A 182 17.02 -14.16 3.91
C LYS A 182 15.95 -13.43 3.09
N TRP A 183 16.23 -12.20 2.68
CA TRP A 183 15.35 -11.44 1.79
C TRP A 183 15.17 -12.14 0.44
N ARG A 184 16.26 -12.61 -0.18
CA ARG A 184 16.19 -13.39 -1.43
C ARG A 184 15.40 -14.69 -1.26
N GLN A 185 15.58 -15.39 -0.14
CA GLN A 185 14.79 -16.59 0.16
C GLN A 185 13.29 -16.27 0.28
N LEU A 186 12.93 -15.16 0.92
CA LEU A 186 11.54 -14.69 0.96
C LEU A 186 10.99 -14.43 -0.45
N ARG A 187 11.73 -13.72 -1.30
CA ARG A 187 11.33 -13.43 -2.68
C ARG A 187 11.20 -14.67 -3.57
N GLN A 188 11.96 -15.72 -3.28
CA GLN A 188 11.87 -16.99 -4.02
C GLN A 188 10.65 -17.82 -3.62
N ALA A 189 10.09 -17.62 -2.42
CA ALA A 189 8.92 -18.35 -1.95
C ALA A 189 7.69 -18.14 -2.87
N GLU A 190 6.86 -19.16 -3.02
CA GLU A 190 5.61 -19.07 -3.81
C GLU A 190 4.55 -18.18 -3.15
N ASP A 191 4.52 -18.21 -1.82
CA ASP A 191 3.55 -17.44 -1.02
C ASP A 191 3.81 -15.93 -1.09
N ALA A 192 5.04 -15.52 -1.44
CA ALA A 192 5.43 -14.12 -1.54
C ALA A 192 4.64 -13.33 -2.62
N ARG A 193 3.93 -14.02 -3.52
CA ARG A 193 3.02 -13.40 -4.50
C ARG A 193 1.83 -12.71 -3.85
N TYR A 194 1.49 -13.06 -2.61
CA TYR A 194 0.41 -12.42 -1.84
C TYR A 194 0.92 -11.31 -0.95
N LEU A 195 2.18 -10.89 -1.08
CA LEU A 195 2.78 -9.88 -0.21
C LEU A 195 3.33 -8.72 -1.06
N ALA A 196 3.01 -7.49 -0.64
CA ALA A 196 3.51 -6.27 -1.27
C ALA A 196 4.04 -5.31 -0.20
N LEU A 197 5.21 -4.70 -0.47
CA LEU A 197 5.76 -3.63 0.36
C LEU A 197 5.70 -2.31 -0.38
N ILE A 198 5.17 -1.29 0.30
CA ILE A 198 5.01 0.05 -0.23
C ILE A 198 5.99 1.02 0.41
N LEU A 199 6.54 1.93 -0.39
CA LEU A 199 7.35 3.07 0.05
C LEU A 199 7.10 4.29 -0.87
N PRO A 200 7.44 5.52 -0.46
CA PRO A 200 7.78 5.97 0.89
C PRO A 200 6.53 6.38 1.69
N LYS A 201 6.69 6.92 2.90
CA LYS A 201 5.53 7.43 3.66
C LYS A 201 4.98 8.72 3.05
N VAL A 202 3.75 9.02 3.46
CA VAL A 202 2.97 10.14 2.95
C VAL A 202 2.71 11.11 4.09
N LEU A 203 2.65 12.41 3.80
CA LEU A 203 2.42 13.41 4.82
C LEU A 203 1.03 13.22 5.45
N ALA A 204 0.99 13.02 6.78
CA ALA A 204 -0.26 12.80 7.50
C ALA A 204 -1.03 14.10 7.69
N ARG A 205 -0.32 15.16 8.10
CA ARG A 205 -0.90 16.45 8.46
C ARG A 205 0.02 17.58 8.01
N ARG A 206 -0.60 18.70 7.61
CA ARG A 206 0.07 19.98 7.38
C ARG A 206 0.60 20.53 8.72
N PRO A 207 1.86 20.99 8.81
CA PRO A 207 2.34 21.70 10.00
C PRO A 207 1.40 22.85 10.36
N TYR A 208 1.17 23.09 11.65
CA TYR A 208 0.27 24.19 12.06
C TYR A 208 0.93 25.54 11.75
N THR A 209 0.33 26.31 10.86
CA THR A 209 0.76 27.67 10.51
C THR A 209 -0.35 28.65 10.83
N ASP A 210 -0.06 29.63 11.70
CA ASP A 210 -1.01 30.63 12.21
C ASP A 210 -2.32 30.00 12.69
N TYR A 211 -2.22 28.86 13.39
CA TYR A 211 -3.40 28.14 13.86
C TYR A 211 -3.97 28.87 15.07
N ILE A 212 -5.16 29.45 14.92
CA ILE A 212 -5.84 30.18 15.98
C ILE A 212 -6.73 29.20 16.74
N PHE A 213 -6.35 28.89 17.98
CA PHE A 213 -7.21 28.17 18.91
C PHE A 213 -7.72 29.14 19.98
N GLN A 214 -9.00 29.50 19.89
CA GLN A 214 -9.65 30.51 20.75
C GLN A 214 -8.92 31.86 20.70
N SER A 215 -7.93 32.06 21.55
CA SER A 215 -7.13 33.29 21.66
C SER A 215 -5.62 33.05 21.55
N PHE A 216 -5.19 31.79 21.44
CA PHE A 216 -3.79 31.41 21.28
C PHE A 216 -3.48 31.17 19.81
N ARG A 217 -2.41 31.81 19.32
CA ARG A 217 -1.87 31.57 17.98
C ARG A 217 -0.73 30.58 18.10
N PHE A 218 -0.89 29.41 17.48
CA PHE A 218 0.11 28.36 17.48
C PHE A 218 0.82 28.31 16.13
N ASN A 219 2.16 28.33 16.18
CA ASN A 219 3.02 28.02 15.05
C ASN A 219 3.86 26.78 15.37
N GLU A 220 3.72 25.77 14.55
CA GLU A 220 4.52 24.55 14.67
C GLU A 220 5.92 24.83 14.12
N THR A 221 6.95 24.60 14.94
CA THR A 221 8.33 24.81 14.53
C THR A 221 8.90 23.53 13.93
N VAL A 222 8.96 23.45 12.59
CA VAL A 222 9.56 22.31 11.88
C VAL A 222 11.01 22.64 11.52
N ALA A 223 11.99 22.04 12.22
CA ALA A 223 13.41 22.26 11.95
C ALA A 223 13.98 21.20 10.99
N GLN A 224 13.59 19.94 11.18
CA GLN A 224 14.04 18.79 10.41
C GLN A 224 12.88 18.05 9.73
N LEU A 225 13.19 17.20 8.74
CA LEU A 225 12.19 16.37 8.05
C LEU A 225 11.65 15.24 8.94
N SER A 226 12.40 14.87 9.97
CA SER A 226 11.95 14.03 11.08
C SER A 226 10.90 14.71 11.96
N ASP A 227 10.82 16.05 11.94
CA ASP A 227 9.87 16.82 12.75
C ASP A 227 8.45 16.75 12.18
N THR A 228 8.29 16.52 10.87
CA THR A 228 6.97 16.38 10.24
C THR A 228 6.32 15.03 10.55
N ASN A 229 4.98 15.02 10.55
CA ASN A 229 4.21 13.82 10.82
C ASN A 229 3.92 13.05 9.52
N TRP A 230 4.46 11.84 9.42
CA TRP A 230 4.35 10.95 8.26
C TRP A 230 3.45 9.76 8.58
N THR A 231 2.49 9.48 7.71
CA THR A 231 1.61 8.31 7.78
C THR A 231 1.98 7.24 6.76
N TYR A 232 1.49 6.04 7.02
CA TYR A 232 1.80 4.84 6.25
C TYR A 232 1.19 4.87 4.84
N ALA A 233 1.99 4.49 3.85
CA ALA A 233 1.58 4.41 2.46
C ALA A 233 0.50 3.35 2.21
N THR A 234 0.45 2.32 3.08
CA THR A 234 -0.58 1.28 3.06
C THR A 234 -2.00 1.84 3.09
N TYR A 235 -2.26 2.93 3.83
CA TYR A 235 -3.57 3.57 3.86
C TYR A 235 -3.94 4.17 2.50
N MET A 236 -2.99 4.84 1.85
CA MET A 236 -3.20 5.42 0.52
C MET A 236 -3.44 4.35 -0.54
N PHE A 237 -2.77 3.21 -0.40
CA PHE A 237 -3.03 2.07 -1.26
C PHE A 237 -4.42 1.46 -1.00
N GLY A 238 -4.86 1.41 0.26
CA GLY A 238 -6.22 1.02 0.64
C GLY A 238 -7.30 1.87 -0.04
N MET A 239 -7.09 3.18 -0.13
CA MET A 239 -7.98 4.10 -0.88
C MET A 239 -8.06 3.71 -2.36
N ILE A 240 -6.92 3.44 -2.99
CA ILE A 240 -6.85 3.02 -4.40
C ILE A 240 -7.65 1.72 -4.60
N LEU A 241 -7.49 0.74 -3.71
CA LEU A 241 -8.22 -0.53 -3.75
C LEU A 241 -9.74 -0.31 -3.64
N GLY A 242 -10.17 0.43 -2.61
CA GLY A 242 -11.59 0.71 -2.35
C GLY A 242 -12.26 1.41 -3.53
N ARG A 243 -11.61 2.41 -4.12
CA ARG A 243 -12.13 3.11 -5.30
C ARG A 243 -12.19 2.23 -6.54
N SER A 244 -11.16 1.40 -6.76
CA SER A 244 -11.12 0.45 -7.88
C SER A 244 -12.30 -0.52 -7.80
N PHE A 245 -12.53 -1.10 -6.62
CA PHE A 245 -13.63 -2.00 -6.36
C PHE A 245 -14.99 -1.31 -6.49
N SER A 246 -15.16 -0.12 -5.91
CA SER A 246 -16.44 0.60 -5.98
C SER A 246 -16.82 0.97 -7.42
N LYS A 247 -15.85 1.35 -8.25
CA LYS A 247 -16.10 1.78 -9.63
C LYS A 247 -16.30 0.61 -10.60
N TYR A 248 -15.55 -0.46 -10.44
CA TYR A 248 -15.47 -1.54 -11.45
C TYR A 248 -15.90 -2.91 -10.93
N GLY A 249 -16.03 -3.09 -9.62
CA GLY A 249 -16.25 -4.38 -8.97
C GLY A 249 -14.98 -5.23 -8.82
N TRP A 250 -13.82 -4.72 -9.22
CA TRP A 250 -12.54 -5.44 -9.25
C TRP A 250 -11.37 -4.54 -8.86
N CYS A 251 -10.40 -5.10 -8.13
CA CYS A 251 -9.16 -4.41 -7.73
C CYS A 251 -8.04 -4.57 -8.77
N VAL A 252 -8.33 -4.40 -10.06
CA VAL A 252 -7.35 -4.52 -11.16
C VAL A 252 -6.78 -3.15 -11.56
N HIS A 253 -7.58 -2.10 -11.41
CA HIS A 253 -7.25 -0.73 -11.79
C HIS A 253 -6.68 0.03 -10.59
N ILE A 254 -5.46 -0.34 -10.22
CA ILE A 254 -4.80 0.11 -8.98
C ILE A 254 -3.43 0.77 -9.23
N ARG A 255 -3.05 0.91 -10.50
CA ARG A 255 -1.77 1.47 -10.93
C ARG A 255 -1.95 2.36 -12.15
N GLY A 256 -1.00 3.24 -12.40
CA GLY A 256 -0.94 4.19 -13.50
C GLY A 256 -1.80 5.45 -13.28
N PRO A 257 -1.38 6.61 -13.82
CA PRO A 257 -2.00 7.91 -13.53
C PRO A 257 -3.43 8.03 -14.07
N ARG A 258 -3.74 7.37 -15.19
CA ARG A 258 -5.07 7.39 -15.82
C ARG A 258 -5.94 6.20 -15.44
N THR A 259 -5.33 5.16 -14.88
CA THR A 259 -5.92 3.83 -14.67
C THR A 259 -6.24 3.55 -13.20
N GLY A 260 -6.37 4.60 -12.38
CA GLY A 260 -6.86 4.51 -11.00
C GLY A 260 -5.77 4.51 -9.92
N GLY A 261 -4.48 4.54 -10.28
CA GLY A 261 -3.38 4.59 -9.32
C GLY A 261 -3.11 5.96 -8.70
N LEU A 262 -3.92 6.98 -9.01
CA LEU A 262 -3.76 8.34 -8.51
C LEU A 262 -4.43 8.49 -7.15
N ILE A 263 -3.75 9.13 -6.19
CA ILE A 263 -4.30 9.45 -4.88
C ILE A 263 -4.84 10.89 -4.90
N PRO A 264 -6.17 11.08 -4.84
CA PRO A 264 -6.81 12.38 -4.68
C PRO A 264 -6.62 12.91 -3.24
N HIS A 265 -6.75 14.23 -3.08
CA HIS A 265 -6.76 14.93 -1.79
C HIS A 265 -5.42 15.11 -1.07
N ILE A 266 -4.31 14.70 -1.69
CA ILE A 266 -2.97 14.97 -1.17
C ILE A 266 -2.32 16.05 -2.02
N GLU A 267 -2.45 17.28 -1.56
CA GLU A 267 -1.85 18.46 -2.20
C GLU A 267 -0.43 18.71 -1.68
N PRO A 268 0.48 19.22 -2.53
CA PRO A 268 1.81 19.64 -2.11
C PRO A 268 1.73 20.79 -1.10
N LEU A 269 2.74 20.89 -0.23
CA LEU A 269 2.84 21.96 0.75
C LEU A 269 4.06 22.83 0.53
N PRO A 270 3.91 24.16 0.53
CA PRO A 270 5.04 25.05 0.80
C PRO A 270 5.45 24.86 2.25
N ILE A 271 6.53 24.12 2.51
CA ILE A 271 7.13 24.07 3.84
C ILE A 271 8.24 25.12 3.83
N GLY A 272 7.97 26.26 4.47
CA GLY A 272 8.98 27.28 4.71
C GLY A 272 9.98 26.79 5.75
N CYS A 273 11.11 26.26 5.32
CA CYS A 273 12.28 26.14 6.20
C CYS A 273 12.97 27.51 6.21
N LYS A 274 13.22 28.10 7.39
CA LYS A 274 13.85 29.42 7.62
C LYS A 274 14.70 29.92 6.42
N GLY A 275 14.11 30.75 5.56
CA GLY A 275 14.78 31.45 4.46
C GLY A 275 14.61 30.89 3.04
N LEU A 276 14.00 29.71 2.85
CA LEU A 276 13.66 29.16 1.53
C LEU A 276 12.25 28.57 1.56
N GLU A 277 11.30 29.22 0.89
CA GLU A 277 10.01 28.63 0.54
C GLU A 277 10.23 27.57 -0.55
N VAL A 278 10.53 26.35 -0.13
CA VAL A 278 10.55 25.21 -1.05
C VAL A 278 9.19 24.52 -0.97
N ASN A 279 8.46 24.49 -2.09
CA ASN A 279 7.32 23.59 -2.26
C ASN A 279 7.81 22.17 -2.07
N ARG A 280 7.51 21.58 -0.92
CA ARG A 280 7.84 20.19 -0.62
C ARG A 280 6.73 19.29 -1.14
N TYR A 281 7.16 18.16 -1.70
CA TYR A 281 6.27 17.09 -2.10
C TYR A 281 5.57 16.50 -0.86
N PRO A 282 4.35 15.97 -1.02
CA PRO A 282 3.63 15.33 0.08
C PRO A 282 4.16 13.91 0.41
N LEU A 283 5.31 13.54 -0.14
CA LEU A 283 6.00 12.27 0.07
C LEU A 283 7.34 12.56 0.76
N GLU A 284 7.83 11.62 1.56
CA GLU A 284 9.16 11.78 2.21
C GLU A 284 10.28 11.98 1.19
N ILE A 285 10.15 11.32 0.04
CA ILE A 285 11.06 11.42 -1.09
C ILE A 285 10.31 11.22 -2.40
N VAL A 286 10.87 11.74 -3.49
CA VAL A 286 10.39 11.54 -4.86
C VAL A 286 11.48 10.83 -5.63
N PHE A 287 11.16 9.67 -6.19
CA PHE A 287 12.12 8.89 -6.97
C PHE A 287 12.09 9.31 -8.44
N SER A 288 13.24 9.20 -9.12
CA SER A 288 13.28 9.27 -10.58
C SER A 288 12.57 8.05 -11.21
N ASP A 289 12.07 8.18 -12.44
CA ASP A 289 11.43 7.07 -13.15
C ASP A 289 12.37 5.85 -13.28
N TYR A 290 13.68 6.08 -13.40
CA TYR A 290 14.69 5.02 -13.42
C TYR A 290 14.74 4.24 -12.09
N GLN A 291 14.76 4.96 -10.97
CA GLN A 291 14.79 4.35 -9.63
C GLN A 291 13.47 3.66 -9.30
N GLU A 292 12.34 4.25 -9.67
CA GLU A 292 11.01 3.64 -9.52
C GLU A 292 10.97 2.28 -10.22
N HIS A 293 11.43 2.22 -11.48
CA HIS A 293 11.48 0.98 -12.24
C HIS A 293 12.40 -0.05 -11.56
N LYS A 294 13.59 0.35 -11.10
CA LYS A 294 14.54 -0.55 -10.43
C LYS A 294 13.99 -1.08 -9.10
N LEU A 295 13.33 -0.25 -8.31
CA LEU A 295 12.66 -0.68 -7.09
C LEU A 295 11.48 -1.63 -7.40
N SER A 296 10.76 -1.37 -8.48
CA SER A 296 9.68 -2.25 -8.97
C SER A 296 10.18 -3.63 -9.36
N ASP A 297 11.31 -3.72 -10.08
CA ASP A 297 11.98 -4.99 -10.40
C ASP A 297 12.39 -5.76 -9.14
N GLN A 298 12.71 -5.03 -8.06
CA GLN A 298 13.01 -5.59 -6.75
C GLN A 298 11.76 -5.97 -5.92
N GLY A 299 10.56 -5.77 -6.45
CA GLY A 299 9.30 -6.18 -5.84
C GLY A 299 8.69 -5.15 -4.88
N PHE A 300 9.08 -3.88 -5.02
CA PHE A 300 8.52 -2.78 -4.23
C PHE A 300 7.46 -2.01 -5.01
N VAL A 301 6.38 -1.66 -4.32
CA VAL A 301 5.39 -0.70 -4.82
C VAL A 301 5.86 0.68 -4.41
N VAL A 302 6.09 1.56 -5.38
CA VAL A 302 6.58 2.92 -5.11
C VAL A 302 5.45 3.93 -5.33
N LEU A 303 5.14 4.70 -4.29
CA LEU A 303 4.36 5.91 -4.41
C LEU A 303 5.28 7.03 -4.89
N ASN A 304 4.97 7.56 -6.07
CA ASN A 304 5.76 8.64 -6.66
C ASN A 304 4.90 9.85 -6.99
N TYR A 305 5.50 11.05 -7.04
CA TYR A 305 4.77 12.29 -7.29
C TYR A 305 4.61 12.57 -8.78
N PHE A 306 3.38 12.60 -9.27
CA PHE A 306 3.11 12.90 -10.67
C PHE A 306 2.96 14.41 -10.90
N LYS A 307 4.05 15.02 -11.41
CA LYS A 307 4.19 16.49 -11.59
C LYS A 307 3.06 17.14 -12.42
N GLU A 308 2.54 16.44 -13.44
CA GLU A 308 1.47 17.00 -14.30
C GLU A 308 0.17 17.23 -13.53
N THR A 309 -0.16 16.33 -12.59
CA THR A 309 -1.42 16.38 -11.81
C THR A 309 -1.24 16.91 -10.39
N ASN A 310 0.01 17.18 -9.98
CA ASN A 310 0.40 17.55 -8.63
C ASN A 310 -0.08 16.58 -7.53
N ARG A 311 -0.08 15.29 -7.81
CA ARG A 311 -0.62 14.26 -6.90
C ARG A 311 0.25 13.00 -6.86
N PRO A 312 0.30 12.29 -5.72
CA PRO A 312 0.94 10.98 -5.64
C PRO A 312 0.25 9.94 -6.51
N CYS A 313 1.03 9.06 -7.13
CA CYS A 313 0.56 7.99 -8.00
C CYS A 313 1.40 6.73 -7.81
N VAL A 314 0.73 5.57 -7.82
CA VAL A 314 1.36 4.26 -8.00
C VAL A 314 1.50 3.98 -9.50
N PHE A 315 2.72 3.95 -10.03
CA PHE A 315 2.95 3.62 -11.45
C PHE A 315 2.96 2.11 -11.68
N SER A 316 3.70 1.40 -10.84
CA SER A 316 3.81 -0.06 -10.87
C SER A 316 3.40 -0.67 -9.53
N ALA A 317 2.82 -1.87 -9.56
CA ALA A 317 2.37 -2.58 -8.37
C ALA A 317 2.83 -4.05 -8.41
N PRO A 318 4.14 -4.31 -8.26
CA PRO A 318 4.66 -5.66 -8.15
C PRO A 318 4.37 -6.27 -6.77
N THR A 319 4.48 -7.58 -6.70
CA THR A 319 4.56 -8.33 -5.45
C THR A 319 6.03 -8.54 -5.08
N ILE A 320 6.31 -8.97 -3.85
CA ILE A 320 7.68 -9.26 -3.41
C ILE A 320 8.31 -10.42 -4.20
N GLN A 321 7.49 -11.33 -4.71
CA GLN A 321 7.95 -12.50 -5.44
C GLN A 321 8.87 -12.11 -6.59
N SER A 322 10.05 -12.74 -6.66
CA SER A 322 10.91 -12.62 -7.81
C SER A 322 10.40 -13.52 -8.94
N TYR A 323 10.16 -12.94 -10.11
CA TYR A 323 9.82 -13.68 -11.33
C TYR A 323 11.08 -14.24 -12.04
N LEU A 324 12.28 -13.87 -11.59
CA LEU A 324 13.57 -14.32 -12.12
C LEU A 324 14.10 -15.55 -11.36
N ARG A 325 13.23 -16.55 -11.15
CA ARG A 325 13.53 -17.73 -10.30
C ARG A 325 14.67 -18.60 -10.84
N ASP A 326 14.82 -18.66 -12.16
CA ASP A 326 15.85 -19.45 -12.83
C ASP A 326 16.54 -18.61 -13.91
N ARG A 327 17.84 -18.33 -13.74
CA ARG A 327 18.67 -17.72 -14.80
C ARG A 327 18.71 -18.58 -16.08
N SER A 328 18.33 -19.86 -16.00
CA SER A 328 18.34 -20.83 -17.11
C SER A 328 16.98 -21.05 -17.78
N ARG A 329 15.86 -20.62 -17.18
CA ARG A 329 14.55 -20.71 -17.84
C ARG A 329 14.35 -19.47 -18.70
N VAL A 330 14.00 -19.69 -19.97
CA VAL A 330 13.53 -18.65 -20.89
C VAL A 330 12.45 -17.84 -20.16
N PHE A 331 12.58 -16.50 -20.16
CA PHE A 331 11.61 -15.57 -19.58
C PHE A 331 10.17 -16.03 -19.88
N ASN A 332 9.46 -16.50 -18.86
CA ASN A 332 8.09 -16.97 -19.01
C ASN A 332 7.16 -15.80 -18.68
N SER A 333 6.42 -15.30 -19.68
CA SER A 333 5.46 -14.20 -19.51
C SER A 333 4.46 -14.45 -18.37
N ASN A 334 4.17 -15.73 -18.07
CA ASN A 334 3.25 -16.12 -17.00
C ASN A 334 3.82 -15.83 -15.60
N ASP A 335 5.13 -15.96 -15.39
CA ASP A 335 5.74 -15.75 -14.08
C ASP A 335 5.71 -14.26 -13.70
N ARG A 336 5.87 -13.37 -14.69
CA ARG A 336 5.71 -11.92 -14.52
C ARG A 336 4.26 -11.54 -14.18
N LEU A 337 3.28 -12.21 -14.79
CA LEU A 337 1.86 -12.00 -14.44
C LEU A 337 1.56 -12.44 -13.01
N ALA A 338 2.12 -13.58 -12.58
CA ALA A 338 1.96 -14.09 -11.22
C ALA A 338 2.64 -13.19 -10.17
N ALA A 339 3.71 -12.48 -10.53
CA ALA A 339 4.41 -11.55 -9.64
C ALA A 339 3.78 -10.14 -9.59
N SER A 340 2.63 -9.91 -10.23
CA SER A 340 2.01 -8.60 -10.35
C SER A 340 0.69 -8.52 -9.59
N LEU A 341 0.60 -7.54 -8.68
CA LEU A 341 -0.46 -7.44 -7.68
C LEU A 341 -1.88 -7.28 -8.26
N PRO A 342 -2.11 -6.51 -9.35
CA PRO A 342 -3.44 -6.42 -9.98
C PRO A 342 -4.01 -7.77 -10.41
N TYR A 343 -3.17 -8.67 -10.93
CA TYR A 343 -3.61 -9.99 -11.39
C TYR A 343 -3.77 -10.96 -10.22
N ILE A 344 -2.97 -10.81 -9.16
CA ILE A 344 -3.18 -11.57 -7.92
C ILE A 344 -4.53 -11.19 -7.29
N TYR A 345 -4.89 -9.92 -7.21
CA TYR A 345 -6.23 -9.50 -6.74
C TYR A 345 -7.35 -10.09 -7.60
N LEU A 346 -7.17 -10.15 -8.92
CA LEU A 346 -8.14 -10.77 -9.83
C LEU A 346 -8.32 -12.27 -9.52
N VAL A 347 -7.22 -13.01 -9.43
CA VAL A 347 -7.24 -14.45 -9.12
C VAL A 347 -7.82 -14.70 -7.73
N SER A 348 -7.43 -13.90 -6.74
CA SER A 348 -7.98 -13.94 -5.39
C SER A 348 -9.50 -13.81 -5.37
N ARG A 349 -10.03 -12.81 -6.08
CA ARG A 349 -11.48 -12.58 -6.11
C ARG A 349 -12.23 -13.68 -6.86
N ILE A 350 -11.64 -14.24 -7.91
CA ILE A 350 -12.18 -15.43 -8.59
C ILE A 350 -12.20 -16.63 -7.65
N ALA A 351 -11.14 -16.84 -6.86
CA ALA A 351 -11.10 -17.91 -5.86
C ALA A 351 -12.18 -17.74 -4.78
N HIS A 352 -12.45 -16.50 -4.34
CA HIS A 352 -13.56 -16.19 -3.43
C HIS A 352 -14.92 -16.58 -4.02
N TYR A 353 -15.20 -16.17 -5.28
CA TYR A 353 -16.43 -16.56 -5.95
C TYR A 353 -16.55 -18.07 -6.15
N GLN A 354 -15.46 -18.73 -6.54
CA GLN A 354 -15.45 -20.19 -6.69
C GLN A 354 -15.78 -20.87 -5.37
N LYS A 355 -15.17 -20.45 -4.26
CA LYS A 355 -15.46 -21.05 -2.94
C LYS A 355 -16.95 -20.95 -2.57
N VAL A 356 -17.58 -19.81 -2.82
CA VAL A 356 -19.02 -19.61 -2.56
C VAL A 356 -19.89 -20.46 -3.50
N ILE A 357 -19.63 -20.42 -4.81
CA ILE A 357 -20.39 -21.18 -5.82
C ILE A 357 -20.30 -22.69 -5.54
N GLN A 358 -19.10 -23.19 -5.23
CA GLN A 358 -18.93 -24.61 -4.95
C GLN A 358 -19.67 -25.04 -3.69
N ARG A 359 -19.66 -24.22 -2.63
CA ARG A 359 -20.43 -24.50 -1.39
C ARG A 359 -21.93 -24.61 -1.66
N GLU A 360 -22.50 -23.73 -2.46
CA GLU A 360 -23.93 -23.78 -2.82
C GLU A 360 -24.27 -25.02 -3.66
N ASN A 361 -23.29 -25.56 -4.41
CA ASN A 361 -23.47 -26.76 -5.23
C ASN A 361 -23.31 -28.07 -4.45
N VAL A 362 -22.74 -28.06 -3.24
CA VAL A 362 -22.56 -29.28 -2.43
C VAL A 362 -23.92 -29.92 -2.12
N GLY A 363 -24.05 -31.22 -2.39
CA GLY A 363 -25.29 -31.98 -2.18
C GLY A 363 -26.23 -32.01 -3.39
N THR A 364 -25.92 -31.28 -4.46
CA THR A 364 -26.65 -31.40 -5.74
C THR A 364 -26.16 -32.59 -6.56
N VAL A 365 -27.06 -33.23 -7.30
CA VAL A 365 -26.71 -34.35 -8.20
C VAL A 365 -26.19 -33.76 -9.51
N LYS A 366 -24.87 -33.71 -9.68
CA LYS A 366 -24.21 -33.17 -10.88
C LYS A 366 -23.15 -34.14 -11.41
N GLU A 367 -23.14 -34.30 -12.74
CA GLU A 367 -22.04 -34.95 -13.45
C GLU A 367 -20.94 -33.93 -13.77
N ALA A 368 -19.71 -34.40 -13.98
CA ALA A 368 -18.55 -33.55 -14.29
C ALA A 368 -18.80 -32.59 -15.48
N LYS A 369 -19.45 -33.08 -16.54
CA LYS A 369 -19.79 -32.27 -17.74
C LYS A 369 -20.77 -31.14 -17.44
N THR A 370 -21.75 -31.40 -16.58
CA THR A 370 -22.74 -30.40 -16.17
C THR A 370 -22.07 -29.30 -15.36
N LEU A 371 -21.21 -29.69 -14.41
CA LEU A 371 -20.39 -28.77 -13.62
C LEU A 371 -19.47 -27.91 -14.51
N GLU A 372 -18.81 -28.52 -15.49
CA GLU A 372 -17.95 -27.82 -16.44
C GLU A 372 -18.74 -26.77 -17.25
N LEU A 373 -19.93 -27.13 -17.76
CA LEU A 373 -20.80 -26.22 -18.51
C LEU A 373 -21.30 -25.05 -17.66
N GLU A 374 -21.72 -25.29 -16.43
CA GLU A 374 -22.17 -24.24 -15.51
C GLU A 374 -21.06 -23.25 -15.17
N LEU A 375 -19.86 -23.76 -14.84
CA LEU A 375 -18.72 -22.93 -14.51
C LEU A 375 -18.19 -22.18 -15.73
N ALA A 376 -18.21 -22.80 -16.92
CA ALA A 376 -17.88 -22.13 -18.18
C ALA A 376 -18.87 -20.99 -18.49
N ASN A 377 -20.17 -21.21 -18.28
CA ASN A 377 -21.19 -20.18 -18.45
C ASN A 377 -21.04 -19.04 -17.43
N TRP A 378 -20.68 -19.35 -16.19
CA TRP A 378 -20.35 -18.36 -15.18
C TRP A 378 -19.11 -17.54 -15.59
N LEU A 379 -18.02 -18.20 -15.98
CA LEU A 379 -16.78 -17.55 -16.39
C LEU A 379 -16.98 -16.65 -17.60
N LYS A 380 -17.84 -17.06 -18.55
CA LYS A 380 -18.19 -16.26 -19.73
C LYS A 380 -18.82 -14.91 -19.37
N LYS A 381 -19.51 -14.79 -18.23
CA LYS A 381 -20.04 -13.50 -17.74
C LYS A 381 -18.95 -12.50 -17.38
N LEU A 382 -17.72 -12.98 -17.14
CA LEU A 382 -16.56 -12.15 -16.78
C LEU A 382 -15.67 -11.82 -17.98
N VAL A 383 -15.94 -12.41 -19.14
CA VAL A 383 -15.12 -12.33 -20.35
C VAL A 383 -15.70 -11.35 -21.36
N THR A 384 -14.86 -10.47 -21.91
CA THR A 384 -15.26 -9.58 -23.00
C THR A 384 -15.02 -10.24 -24.37
N SER A 385 -16.08 -10.47 -25.15
CA SER A 385 -15.98 -11.05 -26.51
C SER A 385 -15.64 -10.02 -27.60
N MET A 386 -15.64 -8.72 -27.28
CA MET A 386 -15.32 -7.67 -28.25
C MET A 386 -13.81 -7.63 -28.52
N PRO A 387 -13.37 -7.48 -29.78
CA PRO A 387 -11.95 -7.44 -30.12
C PRO A 387 -11.23 -6.20 -29.59
N ASP A 388 -11.92 -5.05 -29.53
CA ASP A 388 -11.38 -3.82 -28.97
C ASP A 388 -12.40 -3.10 -28.07
N PRO A 389 -12.59 -3.56 -26.82
CA PRO A 389 -13.51 -2.94 -25.89
C PRO A 389 -12.94 -1.63 -25.33
N ASN A 390 -13.82 -0.65 -25.06
CA ASN A 390 -13.42 0.58 -24.36
C ASN A 390 -12.86 0.27 -22.96
N MET A 391 -12.04 1.15 -22.41
CA MET A 391 -11.37 0.99 -21.13
C MET A 391 -12.34 0.69 -19.98
N ASP A 392 -13.50 1.34 -19.94
CA ASP A 392 -14.51 1.10 -18.89
C ASP A 392 -15.06 -0.34 -18.95
N ILE A 393 -15.28 -0.87 -20.15
CA ILE A 393 -15.73 -2.24 -20.36
C ILE A 393 -14.64 -3.23 -19.96
N ARG A 394 -13.38 -2.99 -20.37
CA ARG A 394 -12.22 -3.79 -19.94
C ARG A 394 -12.04 -3.82 -18.42
N SER A 395 -12.45 -2.74 -17.75
CA SER A 395 -12.32 -2.62 -16.30
C SER A 395 -13.39 -3.41 -15.56
N ARG A 396 -14.62 -3.43 -16.08
CA ARG A 396 -15.74 -4.22 -15.52
C ARG A 396 -15.63 -5.72 -15.83
N PHE A 397 -15.06 -6.06 -16.99
CA PHE A 397 -14.84 -7.42 -17.47
C PHE A 397 -13.33 -7.69 -17.58
N PRO A 398 -12.68 -8.14 -16.49
CA PRO A 398 -11.22 -8.17 -16.39
C PRO A 398 -10.56 -9.26 -17.25
N LEU A 399 -11.33 -10.22 -17.77
CA LEU A 399 -10.82 -11.36 -18.54
C LEU A 399 -11.05 -11.17 -20.04
N ARG A 400 -10.00 -11.48 -20.82
CA ARG A 400 -10.07 -11.62 -22.28
C ARG A 400 -10.56 -13.01 -22.69
N GLY A 401 -10.26 -14.01 -21.89
CA GLY A 401 -10.65 -15.39 -22.14
C GLY A 401 -10.40 -16.26 -20.92
N GLY A 402 -10.89 -17.49 -20.98
CA GLY A 402 -10.58 -18.50 -19.99
C GLY A 402 -11.18 -19.85 -20.37
N MET A 403 -10.62 -20.89 -19.75
CA MET A 403 -11.01 -22.27 -19.97
C MET A 403 -11.21 -22.93 -18.61
N VAL A 404 -12.28 -23.71 -18.51
CA VAL A 404 -12.60 -24.54 -17.35
C VAL A 404 -12.51 -25.98 -17.80
N SER A 405 -11.85 -26.85 -17.03
CA SER A 405 -11.97 -28.29 -17.19
C SER A 405 -12.24 -28.95 -15.83
N VAL A 406 -13.15 -29.92 -15.83
CA VAL A 406 -13.56 -30.66 -14.63
C VAL A 406 -13.29 -32.13 -14.88
N LYS A 407 -12.58 -32.78 -13.97
CA LYS A 407 -12.35 -34.23 -13.99
C LYS A 407 -12.90 -34.84 -12.72
N GLU A 408 -13.54 -36.00 -12.85
CA GLU A 408 -13.98 -36.75 -11.67
C GLU A 408 -12.80 -37.52 -11.09
N ASP A 409 -12.65 -37.50 -9.77
CA ASP A 409 -11.64 -38.30 -9.08
C ASP A 409 -12.10 -39.76 -9.06
N ALA A 410 -11.39 -40.62 -9.78
CA ALA A 410 -11.69 -42.05 -9.85
C ALA A 410 -11.60 -42.75 -8.48
N SER A 411 -10.86 -42.16 -7.53
CA SER A 411 -10.66 -42.73 -6.19
C SER A 411 -11.81 -42.37 -5.23
N ASN A 412 -12.47 -41.23 -5.46
CA ASN A 412 -13.47 -40.67 -4.55
C ASN A 412 -14.71 -40.23 -5.35
N PRO A 413 -15.76 -41.07 -5.46
CA PRO A 413 -16.96 -40.72 -6.20
C PRO A 413 -17.64 -39.48 -5.61
N GLY A 414 -18.00 -38.53 -6.45
CA GLY A 414 -18.56 -37.24 -6.06
C GLY A 414 -17.53 -36.13 -5.80
N PHE A 415 -16.22 -36.43 -5.86
CA PHE A 415 -15.16 -35.42 -5.86
C PHE A 415 -14.72 -35.09 -7.29
N PHE A 416 -14.48 -33.82 -7.53
CA PHE A 416 -14.09 -33.31 -8.84
C PHE A 416 -12.85 -32.43 -8.75
N ASP A 417 -11.90 -32.65 -9.64
CA ASP A 417 -10.75 -31.79 -9.88
C ASP A 417 -11.11 -30.69 -10.88
N LEU A 418 -11.08 -29.45 -10.42
CA LEU A 418 -11.31 -28.25 -11.22
C LEU A 418 -9.98 -27.65 -11.66
N HIS A 419 -9.81 -27.42 -12.97
CA HIS A 419 -8.68 -26.67 -13.51
C HIS A 419 -9.17 -25.44 -14.28
N LEU A 420 -8.84 -24.25 -13.77
CA LEU A 420 -9.21 -22.96 -14.34
C LEU A 420 -7.99 -22.29 -14.98
N ILE A 421 -8.07 -21.98 -16.27
CA ILE A 421 -7.08 -21.17 -16.98
C ILE A 421 -7.71 -19.82 -17.28
N LEU A 422 -7.07 -18.75 -16.82
CA LEU A 422 -7.58 -17.39 -16.91
C LEU A 422 -6.62 -16.54 -17.75
N GLN A 423 -7.16 -15.81 -18.74
CA GLN A 423 -6.39 -14.88 -19.56
C GLN A 423 -6.86 -13.45 -19.30
N PRO A 424 -6.12 -12.65 -18.49
CA PRO A 424 -6.50 -11.28 -18.18
C PRO A 424 -6.21 -10.32 -19.34
N HIS A 425 -6.81 -9.13 -19.30
CA HIS A 425 -6.37 -8.01 -20.13
C HIS A 425 -5.01 -7.50 -19.66
N LEU A 426 -4.02 -7.49 -20.56
CA LEU A 426 -2.68 -6.99 -20.26
C LEU A 426 -2.69 -5.47 -20.16
N GLN A 427 -2.16 -4.96 -19.06
CA GLN A 427 -1.89 -3.53 -18.86
C GLN A 427 -0.48 -3.19 -19.36
N LEU A 428 -0.31 -1.94 -19.83
CA LEU A 428 0.98 -1.44 -20.28
C LEU A 428 1.93 -1.23 -19.08
N GLU A 429 3.09 -1.85 -19.11
CA GLU A 429 4.12 -1.69 -18.06
C GLU A 429 5.35 -0.92 -18.53
N GLY A 430 5.68 -0.99 -19.82
CA GLY A 430 6.83 -0.28 -20.39
C GLY A 430 6.87 -0.42 -21.91
N VAL A 431 7.59 0.49 -22.57
CA VAL A 431 7.81 0.49 -24.02
C VAL A 431 9.26 0.82 -24.29
N ASN A 432 9.96 -0.06 -25.00
CA ASN A 432 11.27 0.24 -25.57
C ASN A 432 11.04 0.89 -26.94
N ALA A 433 11.40 2.16 -27.08
CA ALA A 433 11.25 2.90 -28.33
C ALA A 433 12.62 3.13 -28.97
N GLU A 434 12.81 2.59 -30.18
CA GLU A 434 13.98 2.87 -31.01
C GLU A 434 13.60 3.90 -32.08
N LEU A 435 14.26 5.07 -32.05
CA LEU A 435 14.03 6.14 -33.02
C LEU A 435 15.08 6.06 -34.12
N THR A 436 14.69 5.65 -35.32
CA THR A 436 15.56 5.62 -36.49
C THR A 436 15.22 6.77 -37.44
N LEU A 437 16.19 7.63 -37.73
CA LEU A 437 16.02 8.71 -38.70
C LEU A 437 16.28 8.19 -40.12
N ILE A 438 15.28 8.28 -40.98
CA ILE A 438 15.33 7.79 -42.36
C ILE A 438 14.88 8.88 -43.34
N SER A 439 15.57 8.98 -44.48
CA SER A 439 15.29 9.99 -45.51
C SER A 439 14.06 9.66 -46.37
N LYS A 440 13.68 8.39 -46.44
CA LYS A 440 12.42 7.91 -47.04
C LYS A 440 11.86 6.80 -46.19
N LEU A 441 10.58 6.90 -45.85
CA LEU A 441 9.86 5.82 -45.17
C LEU A 441 9.94 4.55 -46.03
N PRO A 442 10.27 3.38 -45.45
CA PRO A 442 10.15 2.12 -46.18
C PRO A 442 8.70 1.99 -46.63
N ARG A 443 8.48 1.76 -47.94
CA ARG A 443 7.15 1.38 -48.42
C ARG A 443 6.80 0.06 -47.74
N SER A 444 5.66 0.01 -47.06
CA SER A 444 5.09 -1.24 -46.54
C SER A 444 5.15 -2.29 -47.63
N LYS A 445 5.81 -3.43 -47.36
CA LYS A 445 5.60 -4.61 -48.19
C LYS A 445 4.14 -4.99 -47.98
N GLU A 446 3.32 -4.79 -49.01
CA GLU A 446 1.95 -5.32 -49.08
C GLU A 446 1.95 -6.84 -48.95
#